data_AF-A0A2U3L735-F1
#
_entry.id   AF-A0A2U3L735-F1
#
_cell.length_a   1.000
_cell.length_b   1.000
_cell.length_c   1.000
_cell.angle_alpha   90.00
_cell.angle_beta   90.00
_cell.angle_gamma   90.00
#
_symmetry.space_group_name_H-M   'P 1'
#
loop_
_entity.id
_entity.type
_entity.pdbx_description
1 polymer ?
#
loop_
_entity_poly.entity_id
_entity_poly.type
_entity_poly.pdbx_seq_one_letter_code
_entity_poly.pdbx_strand_id
1 'polypeptide(L)' 'MRIKLLDEVERDLIDGFAFYERQSKGLGEYCFDSIFADMESLSLHAGIHGSVLRLSSASGQTIPLCRLL' A
#
# COMPACT_ATOMS: atom_id res chain seq x y z
N MET A 1 -2.93 12.06 15.51
CA MET A 1 -3.85 11.49 14.50
C MET A 1 -4.26 10.08 14.95
N ARG A 2 -5.52 9.66 14.77
CA ARG A 2 -5.97 8.29 15.09
C ARG A 2 -6.24 7.55 13.78
N ILE A 3 -5.39 6.59 13.45
CA ILE A 3 -5.58 5.72 12.29
C ILE A 3 -6.55 4.59 12.70
N LYS A 4 -7.56 4.34 11.86
CA LYS A 4 -8.48 3.21 12.00
C LYS A 4 -8.27 2.31 10.80
N LEU A 5 -7.95 1.05 11.06
CA LEU A 5 -7.97 0.01 10.05
C LEU A 5 -9.41 -0.47 9.90
N LEU A 6 -9.86 -0.63 8.66
CA LEU A 6 -11.14 -1.27 8.33
C LEU A 6 -10.90 -2.77 8.21
N ASP A 7 -11.92 -3.58 8.47
CA ASP A 7 -11.81 -5.04 8.39
C ASP A 7 -11.45 -5.50 6.96
N GLU A 8 -11.89 -4.76 5.93
CA GLU A 8 -11.52 -5.05 4.54
C GLU A 8 -10.01 -4.88 4.28
N VAL A 9 -9.36 -3.95 5.00
CA VAL A 9 -7.92 -3.68 4.84
C VAL A 9 -7.08 -4.85 5.34
N GLU A 10 -7.54 -5.59 6.37
CA GLU A 10 -6.82 -6.76 6.85
C GLU A 10 -6.67 -7.83 5.76
N ARG A 11 -7.75 -8.05 4.99
CA ARG A 11 -7.73 -9.01 3.89
C ARG A 11 -6.82 -8.56 2.75
N ASP A 12 -6.92 -7.29 2.36
CA ASP A 12 -6.09 -6.70 1.31
C ASP A 12 -4.59 -6.75 1.67
N LEU A 13 -4.27 -6.54 2.95
CA LEU A 13 -2.90 -6.65 3.46
C LEU A 13 -2.40 -8.10 3.32
N ILE A 14 -3.15 -9.10 3.79
CA ILE A 14 -2.74 -10.51 3.69
C ILE A 14 -2.53 -10.93 2.23
N ASP A 15 -3.47 -10.57 1.35
CA ASP A 15 -3.38 -10.91 -0.08
C ASP A 15 -2.20 -10.20 -0.76
N GLY A 16 -1.95 -8.93 -0.39
CA GLY A 16 -0.80 -8.15 -0.83
C GLY A 16 0.53 -8.77 -0.38
N PHE A 17 0.66 -9.15 0.89
CA PHE A 17 1.85 -9.83 1.42
C PHE A 17 2.17 -11.07 0.60
N ALA A 18 1.19 -11.96 0.45
CA ALA A 18 1.36 -13.21 -0.27
C ALA A 18 1.69 -12.97 -1.76
N PHE A 19 1.15 -11.92 -2.37
CA PHE A 19 1.47 -11.54 -3.74
C PHE A 19 2.94 -11.13 -3.91
N TYR A 20 3.48 -10.30 -3.01
CA TYR A 20 4.88 -9.85 -3.09
C TYR A 20 5.87 -10.94 -2.67
N GLU A 21 5.57 -11.71 -1.64
CA GLU A 21 6.44 -12.80 -1.18
C GLU A 21 6.64 -13.89 -2.24
N ARG A 22 5.61 -14.13 -3.09
CA ARG A 22 5.71 -15.06 -4.23
C ARG A 22 6.66 -14.59 -5.34
N GLN A 23 6.99 -13.29 -5.40
CA GLN A 23 7.86 -12.73 -6.44
C GLN A 23 9.34 -12.84 -6.08
N SER A 24 9.68 -12.63 -4.81
CA SER A 24 11.00 -12.91 -4.25
C SER A 24 10.90 -12.97 -2.73
N LYS A 25 11.72 -13.84 -2.15
CA LYS A 25 11.80 -14.00 -0.69
C LYS A 25 12.06 -12.64 -0.02
N GLY A 26 11.24 -12.29 0.97
CA GLY A 26 11.35 -11.06 1.76
C GLY A 26 10.71 -9.83 1.14
N LEU A 27 10.17 -9.89 -0.09
CA LEU A 27 9.46 -8.75 -0.67
C LEU A 27 8.12 -8.47 0.02
N GLY A 28 7.44 -9.51 0.54
CA GLY A 28 6.21 -9.32 1.30
C GLY A 28 6.46 -8.53 2.57
N GLU A 29 7.50 -8.92 3.32
CA GLU A 29 7.94 -8.28 4.55
C GLU A 29 8.38 -6.82 4.30
N TYR A 30 9.25 -6.61 3.31
CA TYR A 30 9.68 -5.26 2.93
C TYR A 30 8.53 -4.33 2.52
N CYS A 31 7.56 -4.85 1.76
CA CYS A 31 6.37 -4.08 1.38
C CYS A 31 5.54 -3.68 2.60
N PHE A 32 5.38 -4.58 3.56
CA PHE A 32 4.64 -4.32 4.79
C PHE A 32 5.32 -3.29 5.67
N ASP A 33 6.64 -3.42 5.87
CA ASP A 33 7.42 -2.46 6.64
C ASP A 33 7.33 -1.06 6.02
N SER A 34 7.35 -0.97 4.69
CA SER A 34 7.21 0.30 3.97
C SER A 34 5.83 0.93 4.17
N ILE A 35 4.74 0.15 4.08
CA ILE A 35 3.36 0.62 4.35
C ILE A 35 3.25 1.12 5.79
N PHE A 36 3.84 0.40 6.75
CA PHE A 36 3.80 0.78 8.17
C PHE A 36 4.56 2.08 8.42
N ALA A 37 5.76 2.22 7.83
CA ALA A 37 6.55 3.45 7.91
C ALA A 37 5.79 4.66 7.34
N ASP A 38 5.09 4.49 6.22
CA ASP A 38 4.25 5.53 5.63
C ASP A 38 3.05 5.88 6.52
N MET A 39 2.40 4.88 7.15
CA MET A 39 1.32 5.12 8.11
C MET A 39 1.80 5.90 9.34
N GLU A 40 2.98 5.60 9.86
CA GLU A 40 3.57 6.35 10.97
C GLU A 40 3.93 7.78 10.56
N SER A 41 4.46 7.95 9.35
CA SER A 41 4.77 9.24 8.73
C SER A 41 3.55 10.17 8.60
N LEU A 42 2.33 9.63 8.46
CA LEU A 42 1.10 10.45 8.44
C LEU A 42 0.94 11.30 9.72
N SER A 43 1.48 10.86 10.86
CA SER A 43 1.45 11.68 12.08
C SER A 43 2.24 12.99 11.96
N LEU A 44 3.26 13.00 11.11
CA LEU A 44 4.16 14.13 10.85
C LEU A 44 3.72 14.97 9.64
N HIS A 45 3.13 14.34 8.61
CA HIS A 45 2.83 14.96 7.32
C HIS A 45 1.33 15.09 7.01
N ALA A 46 0.45 14.80 7.97
CA ALA A 46 -1.00 14.97 7.79
C ALA A 46 -1.34 16.39 7.32
N GLY A 47 -2.12 16.49 6.23
CA GLY A 47 -2.58 17.75 5.66
C GLY A 47 -1.80 18.25 4.44
N ILE A 48 -0.71 17.58 4.05
CA ILE A 48 0.14 17.98 2.90
C ILE A 48 -0.11 17.11 1.66
N HIS A 49 -0.73 15.92 1.82
CA HIS A 49 -1.09 15.08 0.68
C HIS A 49 -2.16 15.75 -0.18
N GLY A 50 -1.78 16.17 -1.39
CA GLY A 50 -2.69 16.72 -2.38
C GLY A 50 -3.77 15.71 -2.76
N SER A 51 -5.01 16.18 -2.91
CA SER A 51 -6.14 15.35 -3.31
C SER A 51 -5.92 14.81 -4.72
N VAL A 52 -5.62 13.51 -4.87
CA VAL A 52 -5.59 12.85 -6.17
C VAL A 52 -7.03 12.62 -6.63
N LEU A 53 -7.43 13.33 -7.69
CA LEU A 53 -8.69 13.11 -8.39
C LEU A 53 -8.59 11.80 -9.17
N ARG A 54 -9.25 10.74 -8.68
CA ARG A 54 -9.30 9.44 -9.37
C ARG A 54 -10.29 9.51 -10.52
N LEU A 55 -9.80 9.60 -11.75
CA LEU A 55 -10.59 9.35 -12.97
C LEU A 55 -10.76 7.82 -13.10
N SER A 56 -12.00 7.34 -12.97
CA SER A 56 -12.34 5.93 -13.18
C SER A 56 -12.35 5.62 -14.68
N SER A 57 -11.17 5.39 -15.26
CA SER A 57 -11.04 4.80 -16.59
C SER A 57 -10.97 3.28 -16.44
N ALA A 58 -11.98 2.58 -16.97
CA ALA A 58 -12.05 1.13 -17.03
C ALA A 58 -10.91 0.57 -17.91
N SER A 59 -9.77 0.25 -17.32
CA SER A 59 -8.88 -0.85 -17.72
C SER A 59 -7.86 -1.06 -16.61
N GLY A 60 -8.18 -1.95 -15.68
CA GLY A 60 -7.31 -2.29 -14.56
C GLY A 60 -6.10 -3.09 -15.03
N GLN A 61 -5.11 -2.42 -15.61
CA GLN A 61 -3.75 -2.93 -15.62
C GLN A 61 -3.17 -2.67 -14.24
N THR A 62 -3.13 -3.70 -13.41
CA THR A 62 -2.33 -3.69 -12.19
C THR A 62 -0.87 -3.61 -12.62
N ILE A 63 -0.26 -2.42 -12.57
CA ILE A 63 1.18 -2.28 -12.76
C ILE A 63 1.82 -2.75 -11.44
N PRO A 64 2.51 -3.89 -11.41
CA PRO A 64 3.19 -4.31 -10.20
C PRO A 64 4.29 -3.30 -9.89
N LEU A 65 4.35 -2.88 -8.62
CA LEU A 65 5.39 -1.97 -8.09
C LEU A 65 6.82 -2.46 -8.41
N CYS A 66 7.00 -3.76 -8.64
CA CYS A 66 8.25 -4.43 -9.02
C CYS A 66 8.77 -4.12 -10.43
N ARG A 67 8.14 -3.22 -11.21
CA ARG A 67 8.66 -2.73 -12.50
C ARG A 67 9.45 -1.42 -12.39
N LEU A 68 9.55 -0.86 -11.19
CA LEU A 68 10.25 0.40 -10.88
C LEU A 68 11.54 0.19 -10.06
N LEU A 69 11.89 -1.05 -9.74
CA LEU A 69 13.18 -1.47 -9.17
C LEU A 69 13.89 -2.37 -10.17
#